data_AF-A0A9R0QEZ9-F1
#
_entry.id   AF-A0A9R0QEZ9-F1
#
_cell.length_a   1.000
_cell.length_b   1.000
_cell.length_c   1.000
_cell.angle_alpha   90.00
_cell.angle_beta   90.00
_cell.angle_gamma   90.00
#
_symmetry.space_group_name_H-M   'P 1'
#
loop_
_entity.id
_entity.type
_entity.pdbx_description
1 polymer ?
#
loop_
_entity_poly.entity_id
_entity_poly.type
_entity_poly.pdbx_seq_one_letter_code
_entity_poly.pdbx_strand_id
1 'polypeptide(L)'
;MGGMTPYYLNQLSDNDCWSLFRSYAFVDGNSNAHPNLEMIGMEIVKKLKGLPLAAKAIGSLLCSQDTEDDWKNVLRSEIWELPSDKNNILPALRLSYNHLPAILKRCFAFCSVFHKDYVFEKDKLVQIWMALGFIQPQRRRRMEEIGSSYFDELLSRSFFQHHKGGYVMHDAMHDLAQSVSIHEYLRLDDLPNNSSSARSARHLSFSCENRSETSFEAFLGFKRARTLLLLSGYKSMTRSVPSDLFLKLRYLHVLDLNRRDITELPDSIGSLKMLRYLNLSGTGIAMLPSSIGRLFSLQILKLKNCHQLDCLPQSITNLVNLRWLEARTELVTGIARIGNLTCLQQLDEFVVRTDKGYKISELKAMKEIRGHICIKNIECVASTEEAIEACLSEKAFINILDLIWSDNRNVTSEEVNRDKEILEVLRPHHELNELTVKSFARLLLPKLV
;
A
#
# COMPACT_ATOMS: atom_id res chain seq x y z
N MET A 1 -42.40 15.21 18.65
CA MET A 1 -41.50 15.06 17.49
C MET A 1 -40.78 16.38 17.29
N GLY A 2 -39.54 16.52 17.76
CA GLY A 2 -38.73 17.71 17.53
C GLY A 2 -37.88 17.52 16.28
N GLY A 3 -38.35 17.97 15.13
CA GLY A 3 -37.52 18.01 13.92
C GLY A 3 -36.55 19.18 14.03
N MET A 4 -35.25 18.90 14.07
CA MET A 4 -34.25 19.97 13.87
C MET A 4 -34.45 20.54 12.46
N THR A 5 -34.61 21.86 12.36
CA THR A 5 -34.59 22.55 11.07
C THR A 5 -33.20 22.43 10.45
N PRO A 6 -33.08 22.05 9.17
CA PRO A 6 -31.78 21.94 8.51
C PRO A 6 -31.10 23.31 8.45
N TYR A 7 -29.81 23.34 8.77
CA TYR A 7 -28.97 24.53 8.59
C TYR A 7 -28.33 24.50 7.21
N TYR A 8 -28.71 25.43 6.35
CA TYR A 8 -28.16 25.55 5.01
C TYR A 8 -26.85 26.35 5.05
N LEU A 9 -25.73 25.70 4.70
CA LEU A 9 -24.44 26.36 4.60
C LEU A 9 -24.40 27.23 3.34
N ASN A 10 -24.07 28.51 3.51
CA ASN A 10 -23.88 29.44 2.41
C ASN A 10 -22.52 29.26 1.74
N GLN A 11 -22.39 29.75 0.50
CA GLN A 11 -21.11 29.88 -0.19
C GLN A 11 -20.22 30.88 0.55
N LEU A 12 -18.90 30.74 0.39
CA LEU A 12 -17.94 31.73 0.89
C LEU A 12 -18.11 33.05 0.15
N SER A 13 -17.90 34.16 0.85
CA SER A 13 -17.71 35.45 0.19
C SER A 13 -16.46 35.42 -0.68
N ASP A 14 -16.35 36.30 -1.68
CA ASP A 14 -15.14 36.39 -2.51
C ASP A 14 -13.88 36.67 -1.67
N ASN A 15 -14.01 37.43 -0.58
CA ASN A 15 -12.90 37.71 0.34
C ASN A 15 -12.48 36.47 1.11
N ASP A 16 -13.42 35.71 1.68
CA ASP A 16 -13.11 34.47 2.41
C ASP A 16 -12.57 33.39 1.47
N CYS A 17 -13.15 33.32 0.26
CA CYS A 17 -12.68 32.43 -0.81
C CYS A 17 -11.26 32.80 -1.25
N TRP A 18 -10.95 34.09 -1.37
CA TRP A 18 -9.60 34.59 -1.62
C TRP A 18 -8.63 34.24 -0.50
N SER A 19 -9.00 34.46 0.77
CA SER A 19 -8.15 34.09 1.91
C SER A 19 -7.83 32.60 1.90
N LEU A 20 -8.82 31.74 1.64
CA LEU A 20 -8.62 30.30 1.51
C LEU A 20 -7.75 29.96 0.30
N PHE A 21 -8.03 30.51 -0.88
CA PHE A 21 -7.24 30.28 -2.08
C PHE A 21 -5.78 30.67 -1.87
N ARG A 22 -5.54 31.85 -1.30
CA ARG A 22 -4.22 32.42 -1.03
C ARG A 22 -3.40 31.53 -0.09
N SER A 23 -4.02 30.92 0.92
CA SER A 23 -3.31 30.01 1.84
C SER A 23 -2.84 28.72 1.17
N TYR A 24 -3.39 28.36 0.02
CA TYR A 24 -2.98 27.19 -0.76
C TYR A 24 -2.11 27.55 -1.97
N ALA A 25 -2.22 28.77 -2.52
CA ALA A 25 -1.52 29.19 -3.73
C ALA A 25 -0.12 29.78 -3.48
N PHE A 26 0.13 30.32 -2.29
CA PHE A 26 1.40 30.96 -1.95
C PHE A 26 2.03 30.29 -0.73
N VAL A 27 3.36 30.16 -0.73
CA VAL A 27 4.12 29.67 0.43
C VAL A 27 3.81 30.55 1.65
N ASP A 28 3.38 29.93 2.75
CA ASP A 28 2.92 30.57 3.98
C ASP A 28 1.79 31.61 3.78
N GLY A 29 1.08 31.56 2.65
CA GLY A 29 0.07 32.54 2.29
C GLY A 29 0.61 33.94 2.01
N ASN A 30 1.91 34.11 1.75
CA ASN A 30 2.50 35.42 1.47
C ASN A 30 2.46 35.75 -0.03
N SER A 31 1.46 36.52 -0.46
CA SER A 31 1.35 37.01 -1.85
C SER A 31 2.08 38.33 -2.11
N ASN A 32 2.60 39.00 -1.06
CA ASN A 32 3.13 40.36 -1.16
C ASN A 32 4.35 40.46 -2.10
N ALA A 33 5.07 39.37 -2.30
CA ALA A 33 6.20 39.29 -3.23
C ALA A 33 5.78 39.21 -4.71
N HIS A 34 4.49 38.94 -4.99
CA HIS A 34 3.98 38.67 -6.34
C HIS A 34 2.64 39.39 -6.62
N PRO A 35 2.62 40.73 -6.67
CA PRO A 35 1.39 41.53 -6.81
C PRO A 35 0.61 41.23 -8.10
N ASN A 36 1.29 40.89 -9.20
CA ASN A 36 0.61 40.53 -10.45
C ASN A 36 -0.10 39.18 -10.37
N LEU A 37 0.48 38.19 -9.68
CA LEU A 37 -0.16 36.89 -9.44
C LEU A 37 -1.36 37.03 -8.52
N GLU A 38 -1.28 37.92 -7.52
CA GLU A 38 -2.41 38.26 -6.65
C GLU A 38 -3.61 38.79 -7.44
N MET A 39 -3.39 39.74 -8.36
CA MET A 39 -4.45 40.25 -9.25
C MET A 39 -5.10 39.15 -10.09
N ILE A 40 -4.29 38.29 -10.74
CA ILE A 40 -4.82 37.18 -11.55
C ILE A 40 -5.59 36.20 -10.66
N GLY A 41 -5.08 35.92 -9.47
CA GLY A 41 -5.71 35.05 -8.49
C GLY A 41 -7.09 35.51 -8.05
N MET A 42 -7.26 36.82 -7.80
CA MET A 42 -8.57 37.38 -7.47
C MET A 42 -9.59 37.19 -8.61
N GLU A 43 -9.17 37.31 -9.87
CA GLU A 43 -10.03 37.00 -11.02
C GLU A 43 -10.38 35.52 -11.13
N ILE A 44 -9.44 34.63 -10.80
CA ILE A 44 -9.70 33.18 -10.72
C ILE A 44 -10.74 32.89 -9.62
N VAL A 45 -10.62 33.51 -8.45
CA VAL A 45 -11.54 33.29 -7.32
C VAL A 45 -12.99 33.60 -7.66
N LYS A 46 -13.25 34.65 -8.44
CA LYS A 46 -14.60 34.97 -8.93
C LYS A 46 -15.21 33.82 -9.74
N LYS A 47 -14.39 33.09 -10.52
CA LYS A 47 -14.84 31.91 -11.28
C LYS A 47 -15.15 30.70 -10.39
N LEU A 48 -14.66 30.65 -9.15
CA LEU A 48 -14.86 29.54 -8.22
C LEU A 48 -16.21 29.58 -7.50
N LYS A 49 -16.93 30.70 -7.56
CA LYS A 49 -18.29 30.87 -7.00
C LYS A 49 -18.39 30.47 -5.51
N GLY A 50 -17.39 30.87 -4.72
CA GLY A 50 -17.37 30.67 -3.26
C GLY A 50 -17.28 29.21 -2.81
N LEU A 51 -16.89 28.26 -3.67
CA LEU A 51 -16.79 26.83 -3.33
C LEU A 51 -15.42 26.50 -2.69
N PRO A 52 -15.37 26.09 -1.41
CA PRO A 52 -14.09 25.88 -0.71
C PRO A 52 -13.19 24.83 -1.35
N LEU A 53 -13.76 23.71 -1.83
CA LEU A 53 -12.99 22.65 -2.47
C LEU A 53 -12.38 23.11 -3.80
N ALA A 54 -13.10 23.94 -4.57
CA ALA A 54 -12.59 24.50 -5.82
C ALA A 54 -11.43 25.47 -5.56
N ALA A 55 -11.55 26.31 -4.52
CA ALA A 55 -10.47 27.20 -4.06
C ALA A 55 -9.22 26.43 -3.64
N LYS A 56 -9.38 25.38 -2.83
CA LYS A 56 -8.26 24.51 -2.45
C LYS A 56 -7.61 23.85 -3.64
N ALA A 57 -8.40 23.27 -4.56
CA ALA A 57 -7.87 22.53 -5.71
C ALA A 57 -7.10 23.41 -6.70
N ILE A 58 -7.59 24.62 -7.01
CA ILE A 58 -6.90 25.54 -7.91
C ILE A 58 -5.75 26.27 -7.21
N GLY A 59 -5.93 26.67 -5.95
CA GLY A 59 -4.84 27.26 -5.16
C GLY A 59 -3.67 26.28 -5.07
N SER A 60 -3.91 25.02 -4.71
CA SER A 60 -2.87 24.00 -4.63
C SER A 60 -2.21 23.71 -5.99
N LEU A 61 -2.97 23.77 -7.10
CA LEU A 61 -2.41 23.65 -8.44
C LEU A 61 -1.40 24.78 -8.69
N LEU A 62 -1.81 26.03 -8.44
CA LEU A 62 -1.03 27.23 -8.73
C LEU A 62 0.16 27.42 -7.78
N CYS A 63 0.16 26.78 -6.61
CA CYS A 63 1.33 26.71 -5.73
C CYS A 63 2.57 26.10 -6.42
N SER A 64 2.35 25.23 -7.41
CA SER A 64 3.41 24.61 -8.20
C SER A 64 3.83 25.42 -9.44
N GLN A 65 3.23 26.60 -9.66
CA GLN A 65 3.40 27.45 -10.85
C GLN A 65 3.92 28.82 -10.44
N ASP A 66 5.07 29.22 -10.97
CA ASP A 66 5.79 30.42 -10.58
C ASP A 66 5.67 31.57 -11.60
N THR A 67 5.07 31.34 -12.77
CA THR A 67 4.96 32.35 -13.83
C THR A 67 3.56 32.95 -13.96
N GLU A 68 3.49 34.21 -14.38
CA GLU A 68 2.21 34.86 -14.71
C GLU A 68 1.48 34.16 -15.86
N ASP A 69 2.21 33.59 -16.81
CA ASP A 69 1.63 32.94 -17.97
C ASP A 69 0.91 31.65 -17.57
N ASP A 70 1.44 30.88 -16.63
CA ASP A 70 0.77 29.69 -16.09
C ASP A 70 -0.56 30.06 -15.42
N TRP A 71 -0.59 31.14 -14.64
CA TRP A 71 -1.80 31.64 -14.00
C TRP A 71 -2.82 32.16 -15.03
N LYS A 72 -2.36 32.89 -16.05
CA LYS A 72 -3.21 33.35 -17.16
C LYS A 72 -3.78 32.17 -17.96
N ASN A 73 -3.01 31.11 -18.17
CA ASN A 73 -3.46 29.89 -18.85
C ASN A 73 -4.61 29.21 -18.08
N VAL A 74 -4.50 29.12 -16.75
CA VAL A 74 -5.59 28.62 -15.90
C VAL A 74 -6.81 29.54 -15.97
N LEU A 75 -6.63 30.85 -15.84
CA LEU A 75 -7.72 31.83 -15.88
C LEU A 75 -8.50 31.81 -17.21
N ARG A 76 -7.79 31.67 -18.34
CA ARG A 76 -8.34 31.73 -19.70
C ARG A 76 -8.80 30.38 -20.25
N SER A 77 -8.73 29.31 -19.46
CA SER A 77 -9.09 27.98 -19.92
C SER A 77 -10.56 27.87 -20.32
N GLU A 78 -10.82 27.27 -21.48
CA GLU A 78 -12.18 26.95 -21.97
C GLU A 78 -12.94 25.99 -21.04
N ILE A 79 -12.24 25.29 -20.14
CA ILE A 79 -12.85 24.35 -19.18
C ILE A 79 -13.86 25.07 -18.27
N TRP A 80 -13.65 26.35 -17.96
CA TRP A 80 -14.58 27.17 -17.18
C TRP A 80 -15.97 27.29 -17.81
N GLU A 81 -16.04 27.22 -19.13
CA GLU A 81 -17.26 27.39 -19.92
C GLU A 81 -17.93 26.06 -20.27
N LEU A 82 -17.31 24.92 -19.93
CA LEU A 82 -17.91 23.61 -20.15
C LEU A 82 -19.19 23.50 -19.32
N PRO A 83 -20.32 23.08 -19.94
CA PRO A 83 -21.54 22.84 -19.20
C PRO A 83 -21.24 21.79 -18.13
N SER A 84 -21.79 21.99 -16.94
CA SER A 84 -21.82 20.95 -15.92
C SER A 84 -22.44 19.71 -16.58
N ASP A 85 -21.62 18.68 -16.78
CA ASP A 85 -22.03 17.46 -17.44
C ASP A 85 -23.09 16.75 -16.59
N LYS A 86 -23.65 15.64 -17.07
CA LYS A 86 -24.65 14.85 -16.32
C LYS A 86 -24.19 14.49 -14.89
N ASN A 87 -22.88 14.52 -14.62
CA ASN A 87 -22.26 14.21 -13.33
C ASN A 87 -21.91 15.47 -12.50
N ASN A 88 -22.30 16.67 -12.91
CA ASN A 88 -22.08 17.94 -12.22
C ASN A 88 -20.63 18.21 -11.79
N ILE A 89 -19.66 17.84 -12.63
CA ILE A 89 -18.26 17.96 -12.25
C ILE A 89 -17.83 19.42 -12.37
N LEU A 90 -17.35 19.96 -11.25
CA LEU A 90 -16.86 21.32 -11.16
C LEU A 90 -15.68 21.56 -12.13
N PRO A 91 -15.75 22.59 -13.00
CA PRO A 91 -14.65 22.97 -13.91
C PRO A 91 -13.29 23.11 -13.23
N ALA A 92 -13.28 23.67 -12.01
CA ALA A 92 -12.08 23.82 -11.20
C ALA A 92 -11.38 22.47 -10.91
N LEU A 93 -12.15 21.42 -10.62
CA LEU A 93 -11.58 20.11 -10.34
C LEU A 93 -11.05 19.44 -11.61
N ARG A 94 -11.75 19.60 -12.75
CA ARG A 94 -11.26 19.16 -14.07
C ARG A 94 -9.95 19.85 -14.43
N LEU A 95 -9.83 21.15 -14.17
CA LEU A 95 -8.61 21.91 -14.38
C LEU A 95 -7.47 21.37 -13.53
N SER A 96 -7.70 21.18 -12.23
CA SER A 96 -6.70 20.61 -11.33
C SER A 96 -6.22 19.24 -11.83
N TYR A 97 -7.15 18.37 -12.27
CA TYR A 97 -6.81 17.06 -12.83
C TYR A 97 -6.04 17.16 -14.15
N ASN A 98 -6.43 18.05 -15.06
CA ASN A 98 -5.77 18.19 -16.36
C ASN A 98 -4.31 18.62 -16.24
N HIS A 99 -3.94 19.31 -15.17
CA HIS A 99 -2.57 19.70 -14.88
C HIS A 99 -1.78 18.65 -14.07
N LEU A 100 -2.36 17.50 -13.73
CA LEU A 100 -1.61 16.40 -13.14
C LEU A 100 -0.68 15.74 -14.17
N PRO A 101 0.54 15.32 -13.77
CA PRO A 101 1.35 14.40 -14.53
C PRO A 101 0.56 13.13 -14.92
N ALA A 102 0.86 12.57 -16.09
CA ALA A 102 0.14 11.43 -16.63
C ALA A 102 0.07 10.23 -15.67
N ILE A 103 1.11 10.04 -14.85
CA ILE A 103 1.12 8.95 -13.87
C ILE A 103 0.20 9.21 -12.68
N LEU A 104 0.11 10.44 -12.19
CA LEU A 104 -0.80 10.81 -11.12
C LEU A 104 -2.25 10.77 -11.58
N LYS A 105 -2.52 11.12 -12.85
CA LYS A 105 -3.83 10.92 -13.47
C LYS A 105 -4.29 9.46 -13.39
N ARG A 106 -3.39 8.50 -13.69
CA ARG A 106 -3.68 7.06 -13.57
C ARG A 106 -3.89 6.62 -12.13
N CYS A 107 -3.04 7.08 -11.20
CA CYS A 107 -3.15 6.78 -9.77
C CYS A 107 -4.49 7.29 -9.19
N PHE A 108 -4.87 8.51 -9.54
CA PHE A 108 -6.14 9.11 -9.15
C PHE A 108 -7.35 8.43 -9.79
N ALA A 109 -7.34 8.19 -11.11
CA ALA A 109 -8.43 7.49 -11.80
C ALA A 109 -8.68 6.09 -11.21
N PHE A 110 -7.62 5.40 -10.75
CA PHE A 110 -7.74 4.13 -10.06
C PHE A 110 -8.58 4.21 -8.78
N CYS A 111 -8.53 5.32 -8.06
CA CYS A 111 -9.27 5.49 -6.82
C CYS A 111 -10.81 5.50 -7.02
N SER A 112 -11.29 5.60 -8.26
CA SER A 112 -12.73 5.45 -8.59
C SER A 112 -13.31 4.07 -8.23
N VAL A 113 -12.46 3.05 -8.03
CA VAL A 113 -12.90 1.73 -7.54
C VAL A 113 -13.38 1.76 -6.09
N PHE A 114 -12.97 2.74 -5.30
CA PHE A 114 -13.48 2.86 -3.93
C PHE A 114 -14.89 3.45 -3.93
N HIS A 115 -15.71 3.16 -2.93
CA HIS A 115 -16.97 3.86 -2.74
C HIS A 115 -16.73 5.24 -2.12
N LYS A 116 -17.73 6.11 -2.18
CA LYS A 116 -17.71 7.40 -1.49
C LYS A 116 -17.51 7.18 0.02
N ASP A 117 -16.80 8.09 0.67
CA ASP A 117 -16.41 7.99 2.08
C ASP A 117 -15.47 6.83 2.46
N TYR A 118 -14.98 6.03 1.51
CA TYR A 118 -14.03 4.97 1.82
C TYR A 118 -12.74 5.55 2.41
N VAL A 119 -12.42 5.14 3.65
CA VAL A 119 -11.18 5.51 4.32
C VAL A 119 -10.09 4.54 3.88
N PHE A 120 -9.13 5.01 3.10
CA PHE A 120 -7.98 4.22 2.65
C PHE A 120 -6.70 4.57 3.40
N GLU A 121 -5.86 3.55 3.60
CA GLU A 121 -4.51 3.69 4.11
C GLU A 121 -3.54 4.00 2.97
N LYS A 122 -2.62 4.95 3.20
CA LYS A 122 -1.60 5.38 2.23
C LYS A 122 -0.78 4.19 1.70
N ASP A 123 -0.24 3.37 2.60
CA ASP A 123 0.64 2.26 2.23
C ASP A 123 -0.10 1.19 1.42
N LYS A 124 -1.37 0.91 1.75
CA LYS A 124 -2.19 -0.02 0.97
C LYS A 124 -2.38 0.49 -0.46
N LEU A 125 -2.70 1.77 -0.63
CA LEU A 125 -2.91 2.35 -1.96
C LEU A 125 -1.61 2.37 -2.78
N VAL A 126 -0.49 2.71 -2.14
CA VAL A 126 0.84 2.67 -2.77
C VAL A 126 1.20 1.25 -3.22
N GLN A 127 1.01 0.24 -2.37
CA GLN A 127 1.25 -1.16 -2.72
C GLN A 127 0.41 -1.61 -3.92
N ILE A 128 -0.84 -1.15 -4.01
CA ILE A 128 -1.70 -1.42 -5.17
C ILE A 128 -1.17 -0.76 -6.43
N TRP A 129 -0.75 0.52 -6.37
CA TRP A 129 -0.14 1.20 -7.51
C TRP A 129 1.16 0.53 -7.97
N MET A 130 1.97 0.03 -7.04
CA MET A 130 3.17 -0.76 -7.36
C MET A 130 2.81 -2.05 -8.09
N ALA A 131 1.83 -2.80 -7.56
CA ALA A 131 1.38 -4.06 -8.14
C ALA A 131 0.78 -3.88 -9.55
N LEU A 132 0.13 -2.74 -9.80
CA LEU A 132 -0.38 -2.35 -11.12
C LEU A 132 0.70 -1.88 -12.09
N GLY A 133 1.92 -1.66 -11.62
CA GLY A 133 3.04 -1.15 -12.43
C GLY A 133 2.93 0.34 -12.74
N PHE A 134 2.17 1.11 -11.96
CA PHE A 134 2.12 2.56 -12.07
C PHE A 134 3.42 3.21 -11.58
N ILE A 135 4.11 2.54 -10.66
CA ILE A 135 5.38 3.01 -10.14
C ILE A 135 6.51 2.26 -10.86
N GLN A 136 7.45 3.02 -11.42
CA GLN A 136 8.65 2.48 -12.05
C GLN A 136 9.84 2.66 -11.10
N PRO A 137 10.71 1.65 -10.94
CA PRO A 137 11.90 1.79 -10.10
C PRO A 137 12.86 2.83 -10.70
N GLN A 138 13.40 3.69 -9.85
CA GLN A 138 14.46 4.64 -10.21
C GLN A 138 15.77 4.22 -9.56
N ARG A 139 16.92 4.48 -10.20
CA ARG A 139 18.24 4.01 -9.74
C ARG A 139 18.58 4.36 -8.28
N ARG A 140 18.00 5.43 -7.72
CA ARG A 140 18.29 5.93 -6.38
C ARG A 140 17.12 5.88 -5.40
N ARG A 141 15.92 5.53 -5.87
CA ARG A 141 14.70 5.60 -5.05
C ARG A 141 13.89 4.34 -5.18
N ARG A 142 13.41 3.83 -4.05
CA ARG A 142 12.59 2.61 -4.02
C ARG A 142 11.18 2.90 -4.51
N MET A 143 10.48 1.87 -4.96
CA MET A 143 9.11 2.02 -5.48
C MET A 143 8.15 2.49 -4.39
N GLU A 144 8.36 2.06 -3.16
CA GLU A 144 7.60 2.43 -1.97
C GLU A 144 7.75 3.94 -1.71
N GLU A 145 8.97 4.47 -1.80
CA GLU A 145 9.27 5.90 -1.64
C GLU A 145 8.68 6.74 -2.79
N ILE A 146 8.80 6.27 -4.03
CA ILE A 146 8.25 6.97 -5.21
C ILE A 146 6.72 7.01 -5.11
N GLY A 147 6.10 5.88 -4.79
CA GLY A 147 4.65 5.78 -4.61
C GLY A 147 4.15 6.65 -3.47
N SER A 148 4.89 6.70 -2.35
CA SER A 148 4.62 7.61 -1.24
C SER A 148 4.61 9.07 -1.70
N SER A 149 5.61 9.49 -2.49
CA SER A 149 5.61 10.84 -3.07
C SER A 149 4.45 11.11 -4.04
N TYR A 150 4.04 10.13 -4.84
CA TYR A 150 2.86 10.28 -5.70
C TYR A 150 1.58 10.49 -4.88
N PHE A 151 1.45 9.77 -3.78
CA PHE A 151 0.35 9.95 -2.83
C PHE A 151 0.39 11.35 -2.22
N ASP A 152 1.56 11.78 -1.74
CA ASP A 152 1.75 13.09 -1.10
C ASP A 152 1.49 14.25 -2.06
N GLU A 153 1.79 14.09 -3.35
CA GLU A 153 1.47 15.10 -4.37
C GLU A 153 -0.04 15.18 -4.64
N LEU A 154 -0.76 14.05 -4.67
CA LEU A 154 -2.23 14.06 -4.78
C LEU A 154 -2.88 14.67 -3.54
N LEU A 155 -2.32 14.37 -2.36
CA LEU A 155 -2.75 14.96 -1.09
C LEU A 155 -2.52 16.47 -1.05
N SER A 156 -1.32 16.93 -1.43
CA SER A 156 -0.99 18.37 -1.45
C SER A 156 -1.85 19.14 -2.44
N ARG A 157 -2.24 18.51 -3.56
CA ARG A 157 -3.17 19.07 -4.54
C ARG A 157 -4.65 18.95 -4.16
N SER A 158 -4.95 18.57 -2.90
CA SER A 158 -6.31 18.44 -2.36
C SER A 158 -7.21 17.39 -3.05
N PHE A 159 -6.63 16.42 -3.76
CA PHE A 159 -7.37 15.27 -4.30
C PHE A 159 -7.77 14.27 -3.19
N PHE A 160 -6.97 14.21 -2.13
CA PHE A 160 -7.24 13.44 -0.92
C PHE A 160 -7.30 14.36 0.29
N GLN A 161 -7.93 13.89 1.36
CA GLN A 161 -8.06 14.63 2.62
C GLN A 161 -7.79 13.69 3.79
N HIS A 162 -7.14 14.19 4.85
CA HIS A 162 -6.99 13.47 6.10
C HIS A 162 -8.33 13.31 6.80
N HIS A 163 -8.64 12.09 7.24
CA HIS A 163 -9.85 11.79 8.00
C HIS A 163 -9.67 10.59 8.92
N LYS A 164 -9.93 10.75 10.23
CA LYS A 164 -9.95 9.69 11.24
C LYS A 164 -8.72 8.74 11.20
N GLY A 165 -7.51 9.31 11.07
CA GLY A 165 -6.28 8.52 11.03
C GLY A 165 -5.97 7.84 9.69
N GLY A 166 -6.82 8.03 8.68
CA GLY A 166 -6.58 7.61 7.29
C GLY A 166 -6.86 8.76 6.32
N TYR A 167 -7.20 8.40 5.09
CA TYR A 167 -7.46 9.34 4.01
C TYR A 167 -8.78 9.04 3.31
N VAL A 168 -9.46 10.10 2.87
CA VAL A 168 -10.70 10.02 2.08
C VAL A 168 -10.56 10.84 0.81
N MET A 169 -11.35 10.49 -0.20
CA MET A 169 -11.57 11.30 -1.38
C MET A 169 -12.93 11.98 -1.25
N HIS A 170 -12.97 13.30 -1.39
CA HIS A 170 -14.22 14.05 -1.36
C HIS A 170 -15.14 13.61 -2.51
N ASP A 171 -16.46 13.55 -2.28
CA ASP A 171 -17.44 13.08 -3.27
C ASP A 171 -17.32 13.73 -4.65
N ALA A 172 -17.18 15.05 -4.73
CA ALA A 172 -16.94 15.74 -6.00
C ALA A 172 -15.63 15.33 -6.70
N MET A 173 -14.56 14.99 -5.96
CA MET A 173 -13.34 14.41 -6.53
C MET A 173 -13.58 12.96 -6.95
N HIS A 174 -14.40 12.22 -6.21
CA HIS A 174 -14.80 10.86 -6.58
C HIS A 174 -15.61 10.83 -7.88
N ASP A 175 -16.57 11.74 -8.04
CA ASP A 175 -17.35 11.90 -9.26
C ASP A 175 -16.45 12.25 -10.46
N LEU A 176 -15.44 13.12 -10.24
CA LEU A 176 -14.40 13.38 -11.23
C LEU A 176 -13.61 12.10 -11.56
N ALA A 177 -13.14 11.36 -10.56
CA ALA A 177 -12.41 10.10 -10.76
C ALA A 177 -13.23 9.10 -11.59
N GLN A 178 -14.53 8.98 -11.33
CA GLN A 178 -15.43 8.12 -12.12
C GLN A 178 -15.55 8.57 -13.57
N SER A 179 -15.67 9.88 -13.81
CA SER A 179 -15.82 10.41 -15.18
C SER A 179 -14.60 10.18 -16.07
N VAL A 180 -13.40 10.15 -15.48
CA VAL A 180 -12.15 9.89 -16.20
C VAL A 180 -11.83 8.39 -16.30
N SER A 181 -12.67 7.53 -15.73
CA SER A 181 -12.39 6.09 -15.55
C SER A 181 -13.47 5.16 -16.17
N ILE A 182 -14.51 5.71 -16.79
CA ILE A 182 -15.75 5.05 -17.25
C ILE A 182 -15.56 3.69 -17.97
N HIS A 183 -14.48 3.50 -18.74
CA HIS A 183 -14.28 2.30 -19.56
C HIS A 183 -13.29 1.28 -19.00
N GLU A 184 -12.51 1.66 -17.98
CA GLU A 184 -11.48 0.79 -17.43
C GLU A 184 -11.84 0.28 -16.03
N TYR A 185 -12.74 0.95 -15.32
CA TYR A 185 -13.03 0.74 -13.91
C TYR A 185 -14.52 0.46 -13.71
N LEU A 186 -14.81 -0.52 -12.86
CA LEU A 186 -16.17 -0.90 -12.53
C LEU A 186 -16.27 -1.19 -11.04
N ARG A 187 -17.14 -0.43 -10.37
CA ARG A 187 -17.57 -0.70 -9.00
C ARG A 187 -18.91 -1.42 -9.04
N LEU A 188 -18.99 -2.50 -8.28
CA LEU A 188 -20.20 -3.31 -8.13
C LEU A 188 -20.66 -3.17 -6.68
N ASP A 189 -21.81 -2.53 -6.50
CA ASP A 189 -22.48 -2.39 -5.20
C ASP A 189 -23.50 -3.52 -4.97
N ASP A 190 -23.85 -4.25 -6.04
CA ASP A 190 -24.63 -5.49 -6.06
C ASP A 190 -23.95 -6.53 -6.98
N LEU A 191 -24.31 -7.81 -6.86
CA LEU A 191 -23.78 -8.85 -7.75
C LEU A 191 -24.13 -8.50 -9.21
N PRO A 192 -23.15 -8.57 -10.14
CA PRO A 192 -23.37 -8.11 -11.50
C PRO A 192 -24.44 -8.96 -12.17
N ASN A 193 -25.56 -8.31 -12.54
CA ASN A 193 -26.49 -8.87 -13.50
C ASN A 193 -25.75 -9.12 -14.82
N ASN A 194 -26.18 -10.13 -15.58
CA ASN A 194 -25.54 -10.64 -16.80
C ASN A 194 -25.46 -9.65 -18.00
N SER A 195 -25.48 -8.32 -17.77
CA SER A 195 -25.34 -7.30 -18.80
C SER A 195 -23.94 -7.33 -19.43
N SER A 196 -23.91 -7.39 -20.75
CA SER A 196 -22.75 -7.71 -21.58
C SER A 196 -21.74 -6.56 -21.72
N SER A 197 -22.14 -5.31 -21.44
CA SER A 197 -21.30 -4.11 -21.61
C SER A 197 -20.22 -3.91 -20.54
N ALA A 198 -20.38 -4.52 -19.36
CA ALA A 198 -19.47 -4.34 -18.22
C ALA A 198 -18.19 -5.21 -18.29
N ARG A 199 -18.16 -6.23 -19.16
CA ARG A 199 -17.12 -7.29 -19.15
C ARG A 199 -15.76 -6.88 -19.73
N SER A 200 -15.61 -5.64 -20.21
CA SER A 200 -14.34 -5.08 -20.68
C SER A 200 -13.52 -4.41 -19.57
N ALA A 201 -14.12 -4.16 -18.39
CA ALA A 201 -13.47 -3.49 -17.28
C ALA A 201 -12.19 -4.21 -16.85
N ARG A 202 -11.14 -3.43 -16.59
CA ARG A 202 -9.83 -3.91 -16.13
C ARG A 202 -9.70 -3.85 -14.62
N HIS A 203 -10.44 -2.97 -13.97
CA HIS A 203 -10.33 -2.75 -12.54
C HIS A 203 -11.68 -2.92 -11.88
N LEU A 204 -11.80 -3.96 -11.05
CA LEU A 204 -13.05 -4.30 -10.38
C LEU A 204 -12.92 -4.08 -8.89
N SER A 205 -13.97 -3.51 -8.33
CA SER A 205 -14.25 -3.58 -6.90
C SER A 205 -15.66 -4.05 -6.66
N PHE A 206 -15.84 -4.79 -5.56
CA PHE A 206 -17.13 -5.27 -5.11
C PHE A 206 -17.29 -4.97 -3.62
N SER A 207 -18.41 -4.32 -3.32
CA SER A 207 -18.85 -4.00 -1.97
C SER A 207 -20.26 -4.55 -1.80
N CYS A 208 -20.54 -5.14 -0.65
CA CYS A 208 -21.88 -5.56 -0.29
C CYS A 208 -22.11 -5.36 1.21
N GLU A 209 -23.37 -5.37 1.62
CA GLU A 209 -23.73 -5.32 3.03
C GLU A 209 -23.27 -6.59 3.77
N ASN A 210 -23.01 -6.44 5.07
CA ASN A 210 -22.80 -7.62 5.91
C ASN A 210 -24.10 -8.44 5.91
N ARG A 211 -23.99 -9.77 5.75
CA ARG A 211 -25.09 -10.76 5.60
C ARG A 211 -25.67 -10.93 4.19
N SER A 212 -25.24 -10.15 3.18
CA SER A 212 -25.55 -10.47 1.78
C SER A 212 -24.86 -11.77 1.35
N GLU A 213 -25.43 -12.48 0.37
CA GLU A 213 -24.77 -13.61 -0.26
C GLU A 213 -23.85 -13.12 -1.39
N THR A 214 -22.60 -13.58 -1.41
CA THR A 214 -21.62 -13.25 -2.45
C THR A 214 -21.19 -14.52 -3.17
N SER A 215 -21.32 -14.52 -4.50
CA SER A 215 -20.96 -15.62 -5.40
C SER A 215 -19.88 -15.15 -6.37
N PHE A 216 -18.79 -15.90 -6.45
CA PHE A 216 -17.63 -15.56 -7.30
C PHE A 216 -17.87 -15.83 -8.78
N GLU A 217 -18.89 -16.62 -9.11
CA GLU A 217 -19.33 -16.93 -10.47
C GLU A 217 -19.66 -15.66 -11.26
N ALA A 218 -20.14 -14.63 -10.56
CA ALA A 218 -20.43 -13.33 -11.12
C ALA A 218 -19.16 -12.65 -11.71
N PHE A 219 -17.97 -13.02 -11.25
CA PHE A 219 -16.71 -12.47 -11.75
C PHE A 219 -16.10 -13.24 -12.94
N LEU A 220 -16.61 -14.43 -13.29
CA LEU A 220 -16.05 -15.27 -14.36
C LEU A 220 -16.04 -14.59 -15.75
N GLY A 221 -16.95 -13.62 -15.96
CA GLY A 221 -17.04 -12.85 -17.19
C GLY A 221 -15.91 -11.86 -17.42
N PHE A 222 -15.16 -11.46 -16.40
CA PHE A 222 -14.18 -10.38 -16.46
C PHE A 222 -12.77 -10.86 -16.82
N LYS A 223 -12.66 -11.54 -17.95
CA LYS A 223 -11.42 -12.18 -18.40
C LYS A 223 -10.24 -11.22 -18.63
N ARG A 224 -10.48 -9.91 -18.69
CA ARG A 224 -9.45 -8.86 -18.87
C ARG A 224 -9.11 -8.13 -17.57
N ALA A 225 -9.72 -8.53 -16.44
CA ALA A 225 -9.50 -7.90 -15.16
C ALA A 225 -8.03 -8.02 -14.73
N ARG A 226 -7.49 -6.88 -14.31
CA ARG A 226 -6.20 -6.70 -13.65
C ARG A 226 -6.37 -6.55 -12.14
N THR A 227 -7.53 -6.08 -11.67
CA THR A 227 -7.82 -6.03 -10.23
C THR A 227 -9.18 -6.59 -9.91
N LEU A 228 -9.26 -7.27 -8.77
CA LEU A 228 -10.50 -7.64 -8.10
C LEU A 228 -10.34 -7.31 -6.61
N LEU A 229 -11.09 -6.32 -6.14
CA LEU A 229 -11.05 -5.85 -4.76
C LEU A 229 -12.37 -6.11 -4.05
N LEU A 230 -12.36 -6.91 -2.97
CA LEU A 230 -13.50 -7.05 -2.08
C LEU A 230 -13.36 -6.05 -0.91
N LEU A 231 -14.05 -4.91 -0.99
CA LEU A 231 -13.78 -3.76 -0.10
C LEU A 231 -14.64 -3.71 1.17
N SER A 232 -15.88 -4.22 1.12
CA SER A 232 -16.86 -4.16 2.22
C SER A 232 -17.69 -5.43 2.28
N GLY A 233 -18.19 -5.79 3.46
CA GLY A 233 -18.98 -6.99 3.69
C GLY A 233 -18.14 -8.14 4.26
N TYR A 234 -17.17 -7.83 5.11
CA TYR A 234 -16.31 -8.83 5.77
C TYR A 234 -17.10 -10.03 6.37
N LYS A 235 -18.34 -9.78 6.85
CA LYS A 235 -19.28 -10.77 7.40
C LYS A 235 -20.37 -11.20 6.40
N SER A 236 -20.15 -11.05 5.10
CA SER A 236 -21.06 -11.53 4.06
C SER A 236 -20.94 -13.03 3.91
N MET A 237 -22.08 -13.70 3.68
CA MET A 237 -22.09 -15.13 3.38
C MET A 237 -21.45 -15.34 2.02
N THR A 238 -20.24 -15.88 1.99
CA THR A 238 -19.46 -16.02 0.76
C THR A 238 -19.46 -17.48 0.34
N ARG A 239 -19.95 -17.80 -0.86
CA ARG A 239 -19.82 -19.15 -1.42
C ARG A 239 -18.34 -19.48 -1.63
N SER A 240 -18.03 -20.78 -1.68
CA SER A 240 -16.68 -21.25 -1.98
C SER A 240 -16.16 -20.63 -3.28
N VAL A 241 -14.86 -20.33 -3.31
CA VAL A 241 -14.21 -19.80 -4.51
C VAL A 241 -14.18 -20.90 -5.58
N PRO A 242 -14.81 -20.72 -6.76
CA PRO A 242 -14.84 -21.74 -7.81
C PRO A 242 -13.43 -22.14 -8.24
N SER A 243 -13.21 -23.45 -8.43
CA SER A 243 -11.89 -24.00 -8.74
C SER A 243 -11.31 -23.48 -10.06
N ASP A 244 -12.15 -23.05 -11.00
CA ASP A 244 -11.71 -22.52 -12.30
C ASP A 244 -11.66 -20.98 -12.36
N LEU A 245 -12.04 -20.26 -11.29
CA LEU A 245 -12.09 -18.79 -11.26
C LEU A 245 -10.78 -18.17 -11.74
N PHE A 246 -9.67 -18.60 -11.16
CA PHE A 246 -8.34 -18.06 -11.47
C PHE A 246 -7.82 -18.53 -12.84
N LEU A 247 -8.36 -19.63 -13.40
CA LEU A 247 -8.09 -20.02 -14.78
C LEU A 247 -8.76 -19.08 -15.79
N LYS A 248 -9.80 -18.32 -15.39
CA LYS A 248 -10.45 -17.31 -16.23
C LYS A 248 -9.85 -15.91 -16.03
N LEU A 249 -9.47 -15.57 -14.80
CA LEU A 249 -8.97 -14.24 -14.41
C LEU A 249 -7.43 -14.11 -14.50
N ARG A 250 -6.81 -14.63 -15.56
CA ARG A 250 -5.35 -14.82 -15.67
C ARG A 250 -4.50 -13.53 -15.67
N TYR A 251 -5.12 -12.39 -15.93
CA TYR A 251 -4.42 -11.09 -16.02
C TYR A 251 -4.44 -10.29 -14.71
N LEU A 252 -4.94 -10.87 -13.62
CA LEU A 252 -4.95 -10.23 -12.30
C LEU A 252 -3.52 -9.91 -11.85
N HIS A 253 -3.34 -8.66 -11.46
CA HIS A 253 -2.16 -8.12 -10.79
C HIS A 253 -2.45 -7.89 -9.29
N VAL A 254 -3.71 -7.56 -8.96
CA VAL A 254 -4.15 -7.28 -7.59
C VAL A 254 -5.40 -8.10 -7.29
N LEU A 255 -5.35 -8.87 -6.20
CA LEU A 255 -6.46 -9.66 -5.71
C LEU A 255 -6.61 -9.41 -4.20
N ASP A 256 -7.75 -8.88 -3.78
CA ASP A 256 -8.10 -8.67 -2.38
C ASP A 256 -9.39 -9.45 -2.07
N LEU A 257 -9.27 -10.52 -1.27
CA LEU A 257 -10.33 -11.46 -0.92
C LEU A 257 -10.68 -11.41 0.56
N ASN A 258 -10.56 -10.25 1.22
CA ASN A 258 -10.81 -10.10 2.67
C ASN A 258 -12.28 -10.40 3.07
N ARG A 259 -12.62 -11.68 3.21
CA ARG A 259 -13.94 -12.21 3.60
C ARG A 259 -13.76 -13.36 4.57
N ARG A 260 -14.44 -13.31 5.72
CA ARG A 260 -14.30 -14.31 6.77
C ARG A 260 -14.65 -15.73 6.31
N ASP A 261 -15.66 -15.85 5.46
CA ASP A 261 -16.22 -17.15 5.05
C ASP A 261 -15.42 -17.83 3.93
N ILE A 262 -14.37 -17.18 3.42
CA ILE A 262 -13.42 -17.86 2.53
C ILE A 262 -12.54 -18.74 3.40
N THR A 263 -12.81 -20.04 3.40
CA THR A 263 -12.08 -21.05 4.17
C THR A 263 -11.06 -21.83 3.34
N GLU A 264 -11.15 -21.74 2.02
CA GLU A 264 -10.27 -22.43 1.09
C GLU A 264 -9.91 -21.53 -0.09
N LEU A 265 -8.68 -21.69 -0.58
CA LEU A 265 -8.19 -21.05 -1.79
C LEU A 265 -7.85 -22.14 -2.81
N PRO A 266 -8.49 -22.16 -3.99
CA PRO A 266 -8.29 -23.24 -4.96
C PRO A 266 -6.87 -23.25 -5.53
N ASP A 267 -6.36 -24.45 -5.83
CA ASP A 267 -5.04 -24.67 -6.43
C ASP A 267 -4.80 -23.90 -7.72
N SER A 268 -5.86 -23.51 -8.43
CA SER A 268 -5.78 -22.68 -9.63
C SER A 268 -5.21 -21.29 -9.39
N ILE A 269 -5.08 -20.83 -8.13
CA ILE A 269 -4.42 -19.55 -7.80
C ILE A 269 -3.02 -19.48 -8.43
N GLY A 270 -2.27 -20.59 -8.43
CA GLY A 270 -0.93 -20.67 -9.03
C GLY A 270 -0.89 -20.43 -10.55
N SER A 271 -2.05 -20.29 -11.22
CA SER A 271 -2.14 -19.88 -12.62
C SER A 271 -2.06 -18.36 -12.84
N LEU A 272 -2.23 -17.54 -11.80
CA LEU A 272 -2.16 -16.07 -11.87
C LEU A 272 -0.72 -15.55 -11.95
N LYS A 273 -0.04 -15.81 -13.06
CA LYS A 273 1.39 -15.48 -13.23
C LYS A 273 1.71 -13.99 -13.13
N MET A 274 0.73 -13.12 -13.36
CA MET A 274 0.88 -11.67 -13.29
C MET A 274 0.57 -11.10 -11.91
N LEU A 275 0.12 -11.93 -10.95
CA LEU A 275 -0.30 -11.45 -9.64
C LEU A 275 0.90 -10.90 -8.87
N ARG A 276 0.78 -9.65 -8.40
CA ARG A 276 1.80 -8.95 -7.62
C ARG A 276 1.31 -8.61 -6.21
N TYR A 277 0.00 -8.50 -6.00
CA TYR A 277 -0.61 -8.24 -4.71
C TYR A 277 -1.70 -9.26 -4.43
N LEU A 278 -1.58 -9.97 -3.30
CA LEU A 278 -2.59 -10.89 -2.79
C LEU A 278 -2.89 -10.56 -1.33
N ASN A 279 -4.13 -10.17 -1.06
CA ASN A 279 -4.63 -9.97 0.29
C ASN A 279 -5.69 -11.02 0.64
N LEU A 280 -5.35 -11.86 1.62
CA LEU A 280 -6.23 -12.85 2.23
C LEU A 280 -6.49 -12.53 3.70
N SER A 281 -6.14 -11.33 4.17
CA SER A 281 -6.29 -10.97 5.57
C SER A 281 -7.72 -11.16 6.05
N GLY A 282 -7.90 -11.63 7.28
CA GLY A 282 -9.19 -11.85 7.92
C GLY A 282 -10.00 -13.04 7.40
N THR A 283 -9.50 -13.77 6.40
CA THR A 283 -10.14 -14.99 5.88
C THR A 283 -10.04 -16.15 6.88
N GLY A 284 -10.96 -17.11 6.78
CA GLY A 284 -10.96 -18.38 7.53
C GLY A 284 -10.10 -19.47 6.88
N ILE A 285 -9.10 -19.11 6.08
CA ILE A 285 -8.29 -20.09 5.37
C ILE A 285 -7.46 -20.90 6.37
N ALA A 286 -7.60 -22.23 6.32
CA ALA A 286 -6.83 -23.16 7.16
C ALA A 286 -5.45 -23.49 6.58
N MET A 287 -5.34 -23.58 5.25
CA MET A 287 -4.09 -23.86 4.54
C MET A 287 -4.03 -23.11 3.21
N LEU A 288 -2.83 -22.66 2.82
CA LEU A 288 -2.59 -22.16 1.47
C LEU A 288 -2.22 -23.32 0.53
N PRO A 289 -2.75 -23.35 -0.71
CA PRO A 289 -2.37 -24.36 -1.69
C PRO A 289 -0.87 -24.28 -2.02
N SER A 290 -0.22 -25.43 -2.22
CA SER A 290 1.20 -25.48 -2.59
C SER A 290 1.50 -24.73 -3.91
N SER A 291 0.49 -24.56 -4.77
CA SER A 291 0.57 -23.81 -6.01
C SER A 291 0.83 -22.30 -5.81
N ILE A 292 0.68 -21.77 -4.58
CA ILE A 292 1.02 -20.39 -4.24
C ILE A 292 2.46 -20.06 -4.64
N GLY A 293 3.39 -21.00 -4.47
CA GLY A 293 4.80 -20.85 -4.86
C GLY A 293 5.03 -20.73 -6.37
N ARG A 294 3.99 -20.84 -7.20
CA ARG A 294 4.08 -20.60 -8.65
C ARG A 294 3.77 -19.14 -9.04
N LEU A 295 3.48 -18.28 -8.07
CA LEU A 295 3.22 -16.84 -8.23
C LEU A 295 4.53 -16.05 -8.24
N PHE A 296 5.42 -16.31 -9.20
CA PHE A 296 6.78 -15.75 -9.19
C PHE A 296 6.84 -14.21 -9.26
N SER A 297 5.77 -13.54 -9.70
CA SER A 297 5.67 -12.07 -9.72
C SER A 297 5.10 -11.46 -8.44
N LEU A 298 4.73 -12.28 -7.44
CA LEU A 298 4.12 -11.79 -6.21
C LEU A 298 5.11 -10.92 -5.43
N GLN A 299 4.68 -9.72 -5.08
CA GLN A 299 5.44 -8.72 -4.34
C GLN A 299 4.87 -8.49 -2.94
N ILE A 300 3.55 -8.58 -2.79
CA ILE A 300 2.85 -8.38 -1.52
C ILE A 300 1.93 -9.58 -1.26
N LEU A 301 2.10 -10.22 -0.11
CA LEU A 301 1.21 -11.24 0.44
C LEU A 301 0.76 -10.83 1.84
N LYS A 302 -0.55 -10.69 2.04
CA LYS A 302 -1.15 -10.34 3.34
C LYS A 302 -2.03 -11.46 3.86
N LEU A 303 -1.74 -11.88 5.09
CA LEU A 303 -2.34 -13.00 5.84
C LEU A 303 -2.68 -12.57 7.28
N LYS A 304 -2.77 -11.26 7.55
CA LYS A 304 -3.10 -10.74 8.88
C LYS A 304 -4.48 -11.22 9.30
N ASN A 305 -4.65 -11.56 10.57
CA ASN A 305 -5.91 -12.05 11.14
C ASN A 305 -6.47 -13.34 10.47
N CYS A 306 -5.64 -14.12 9.77
CA CYS A 306 -5.97 -15.49 9.37
C CYS A 306 -5.79 -16.44 10.55
N HIS A 307 -6.73 -16.43 11.50
CA HIS A 307 -6.60 -17.15 12.78
C HIS A 307 -6.57 -18.68 12.63
N GLN A 308 -7.15 -19.21 11.55
CA GLN A 308 -7.22 -20.65 11.26
C GLN A 308 -6.02 -21.16 10.45
N LEU A 309 -5.15 -20.27 9.95
CA LEU A 309 -4.03 -20.65 9.09
C LEU A 309 -2.90 -21.25 9.94
N ASP A 310 -2.72 -22.57 9.86
CA ASP A 310 -1.79 -23.29 10.73
C ASP A 310 -0.32 -23.16 10.32
N CYS A 311 -0.04 -23.27 9.02
CA CYS A 311 1.32 -23.20 8.49
C CYS A 311 1.36 -22.60 7.08
N LEU A 312 2.53 -22.11 6.68
CA LEU A 312 2.80 -21.69 5.31
C LEU A 312 3.39 -22.87 4.51
N PRO A 313 2.97 -23.10 3.27
CA PRO A 313 3.52 -24.18 2.45
C PRO A 313 4.99 -23.91 2.13
N GLN A 314 5.82 -24.95 2.09
CA GLN A 314 7.26 -24.82 1.80
C GLN A 314 7.54 -24.08 0.46
N SER A 315 6.62 -24.19 -0.49
CA SER A 315 6.69 -23.51 -1.78
C SER A 315 6.63 -21.98 -1.69
N ILE A 316 6.28 -21.40 -0.54
CA ILE A 316 6.32 -19.94 -0.30
C ILE A 316 7.71 -19.37 -0.59
N THR A 317 8.77 -20.15 -0.35
CA THR A 317 10.17 -19.79 -0.63
C THR A 317 10.50 -19.63 -2.12
N ASN A 318 9.60 -20.02 -3.02
CA ASN A 318 9.73 -19.79 -4.45
C ASN A 318 9.30 -18.37 -4.87
N LEU A 319 8.72 -17.58 -3.96
CA LEU A 319 8.27 -16.22 -4.21
C LEU A 319 9.44 -15.23 -4.15
N VAL A 320 10.41 -15.39 -5.04
CA VAL A 320 11.69 -14.64 -5.02
C VAL A 320 11.53 -13.12 -5.16
N ASN A 321 10.41 -12.64 -5.72
CA ASN A 321 10.10 -11.21 -5.83
C ASN A 321 9.27 -10.66 -4.66
N LEU A 322 8.98 -11.48 -3.64
CA LEU A 322 8.17 -11.09 -2.50
C LEU A 322 8.92 -10.05 -1.67
N ARG A 323 8.29 -8.91 -1.47
CA ARG A 323 8.81 -7.76 -0.70
C ARG A 323 8.17 -7.65 0.66
N TRP A 324 6.87 -7.97 0.73
CA TRP A 324 6.07 -7.82 1.94
C TRP A 324 5.30 -9.10 2.23
N LEU A 325 5.56 -9.70 3.38
CA LEU A 325 4.81 -10.82 3.92
C LEU A 325 4.22 -10.41 5.27
N GLU A 326 2.93 -10.09 5.28
CA GLU A 326 2.21 -9.73 6.51
C GLU A 326 1.53 -10.97 7.07
N ALA A 327 2.12 -11.62 8.07
CA ALA A 327 1.58 -12.82 8.71
C ALA A 327 1.88 -12.81 10.22
N ARG A 328 1.27 -13.74 10.97
CA ARG A 328 1.64 -13.96 12.38
C ARG A 328 3.11 -14.34 12.48
N THR A 329 3.81 -13.85 13.50
CA THR A 329 5.23 -14.13 13.70
C THR A 329 5.53 -15.62 13.69
N GLU A 330 4.70 -16.43 14.37
CA GLU A 330 4.86 -17.89 14.42
C GLU A 330 4.90 -18.54 13.02
N LEU A 331 4.11 -18.02 12.07
CA LEU A 331 4.07 -18.52 10.70
C LEU A 331 5.34 -18.16 9.92
N VAL A 332 5.85 -16.94 10.10
CA VAL A 332 7.05 -16.45 9.40
C VAL A 332 8.30 -17.15 9.94
N THR A 333 8.43 -17.29 11.26
CA THR A 333 9.55 -18.01 11.89
C THR A 333 9.55 -19.50 11.56
N GLY A 334 8.41 -20.06 11.13
CA GLY A 334 8.28 -21.43 10.66
C GLY A 334 8.68 -21.68 9.20
N ILE A 335 9.11 -20.65 8.46
CA ILE A 335 9.52 -20.80 7.05
C ILE A 335 10.96 -21.31 6.97
N ALA A 336 11.14 -22.60 6.68
CA ALA A 336 12.46 -23.14 6.35
C ALA A 336 12.96 -22.56 5.02
N ARG A 337 14.24 -22.16 4.97
CA ARG A 337 14.92 -21.54 3.81
C ARG A 337 14.34 -20.18 3.42
N ILE A 338 13.98 -19.37 4.42
CA ILE A 338 13.49 -18.00 4.19
C ILE A 338 14.51 -17.14 3.42
N GLY A 339 15.80 -17.49 3.44
CA GLY A 339 16.86 -16.86 2.67
C GLY A 339 16.65 -16.82 1.16
N ASN A 340 15.79 -17.70 0.62
CA ASN A 340 15.38 -17.68 -0.79
C ASN A 340 14.51 -16.46 -1.15
N LEU A 341 13.90 -15.80 -0.16
CA LEU A 341 13.10 -14.58 -0.33
C LEU A 341 14.02 -13.34 -0.34
N THR A 342 14.89 -13.26 -1.35
CA THR A 342 15.98 -12.26 -1.40
C THR A 342 15.50 -10.81 -1.49
N CYS A 343 14.29 -10.58 -2.00
CA CYS A 343 13.65 -9.26 -2.06
C CYS A 343 12.82 -8.89 -0.82
N LEU A 344 12.74 -9.74 0.19
CA LEU A 344 11.90 -9.50 1.36
C LEU A 344 12.42 -8.31 2.16
N GLN A 345 11.54 -7.34 2.39
CA GLN A 345 11.89 -6.08 3.07
C GLN A 345 11.50 -6.09 4.55
N GLN A 346 10.43 -6.80 4.92
CA GLN A 346 10.00 -6.90 6.30
C GLN A 346 10.26 -8.31 6.84
N LEU A 347 11.10 -8.38 7.87
CA LEU A 347 11.35 -9.58 8.66
C LEU A 347 11.57 -9.14 10.11
N ASP A 348 10.48 -9.06 10.87
CA ASP A 348 10.53 -8.53 12.24
C ASP A 348 11.28 -9.48 13.19
N GLU A 349 11.18 -10.80 12.97
CA GLU A 349 11.80 -11.82 13.81
C GLU A 349 12.40 -12.96 12.98
N PHE A 350 13.63 -13.36 13.30
CA PHE A 350 14.31 -14.54 12.79
C PHE A 350 14.81 -15.40 13.95
N VAL A 351 14.34 -16.66 14.02
CA VAL A 351 14.72 -17.60 15.07
C VAL A 351 15.77 -18.56 14.51
N VAL A 352 17.01 -18.45 15.00
CA VAL A 352 18.10 -19.35 14.60
C VAL A 352 17.84 -20.75 15.18
N ARG A 353 18.02 -21.78 14.36
CA ARG A 353 17.94 -23.20 14.78
C ARG A 353 19.06 -24.00 14.17
N THR A 354 19.38 -25.14 14.77
CA THR A 354 20.37 -26.10 14.25
C THR A 354 19.86 -26.87 13.02
N ASP A 355 18.53 -26.89 12.83
CA ASP A 355 17.85 -27.53 11.70
C ASP A 355 18.22 -26.88 10.35
N LYS A 356 18.31 -27.69 9.29
CA LYS A 356 18.58 -27.19 7.93
C LYS A 356 17.48 -26.22 7.48
N GLY A 357 17.88 -25.04 7.00
CA GLY A 357 16.96 -23.99 6.53
C GLY A 357 16.59 -22.94 7.56
N TYR A 358 17.16 -23.02 8.78
CA TYR A 358 16.93 -22.04 9.86
C TYR A 358 18.24 -21.50 10.44
N LYS A 359 19.36 -21.80 9.76
CA LYS A 359 20.67 -21.29 10.12
C LYS A 359 20.74 -19.79 9.89
N ILE A 360 21.59 -19.10 10.64
CA ILE A 360 21.75 -17.64 10.48
C ILE A 360 22.28 -17.26 9.09
N SER A 361 22.98 -18.19 8.42
CA SER A 361 23.44 -18.02 7.04
C SER A 361 22.31 -17.90 6.00
N GLU A 362 21.06 -18.24 6.35
CA GLU A 362 19.90 -17.95 5.49
C GLU A 362 19.73 -16.44 5.27
N LEU A 363 20.20 -15.60 6.19
CA LEU A 363 20.14 -14.15 6.03
C LEU A 363 21.09 -13.63 4.94
N LYS A 364 22.08 -14.41 4.48
CA LYS A 364 23.16 -13.98 3.55
C LYS A 364 22.65 -13.20 2.33
N ALA A 365 21.63 -13.73 1.67
CA ALA A 365 21.11 -13.15 0.43
C ALA A 365 19.99 -12.11 0.63
N MET A 366 19.51 -11.93 1.86
CA MET A 366 18.40 -11.04 2.19
C MET A 366 18.90 -9.61 2.47
N LYS A 367 19.30 -8.89 1.42
CA LYS A 367 19.88 -7.54 1.52
C LYS A 367 18.83 -6.42 1.64
N GLU A 368 17.58 -6.73 1.28
CA GLU A 368 16.49 -5.77 1.25
C GLU A 368 15.76 -5.60 2.59
N ILE A 369 16.06 -6.45 3.59
CA ILE A 369 15.47 -6.36 4.94
C ILE A 369 15.76 -4.99 5.52
N ARG A 370 14.73 -4.37 6.12
CA ARG A 370 14.82 -3.01 6.64
C ARG A 370 14.09 -2.80 7.95
N GLY A 371 14.40 -1.68 8.58
CA GLY A 371 13.72 -1.24 9.80
C GLY A 371 14.25 -2.00 11.01
N HIS A 372 13.38 -2.73 11.69
CA HIS A 372 13.72 -3.50 12.89
C HIS A 372 13.77 -4.99 12.56
N ILE A 373 14.84 -5.66 12.98
CA ILE A 373 14.91 -7.12 12.98
C ILE A 373 15.38 -7.62 14.34
N CYS A 374 14.68 -8.62 14.85
CA CYS A 374 15.04 -9.37 16.05
C CYS A 374 15.57 -10.75 15.67
N ILE A 375 16.84 -11.03 15.97
CA ILE A 375 17.45 -12.34 15.74
C ILE A 375 17.56 -13.05 17.09
N LYS A 376 16.81 -14.14 17.24
CA LYS A 376 16.73 -14.94 18.47
C LYS A 376 17.53 -16.23 18.38
N ASN A 377 17.84 -16.77 19.54
CA ASN A 377 18.53 -18.04 19.75
C ASN A 377 19.94 -18.05 19.14
N ILE A 378 20.69 -16.97 19.33
CA ILE A 378 22.04 -16.84 18.77
C ILE A 378 22.97 -17.97 19.25
N GLU A 379 22.71 -18.58 20.41
CA GLU A 379 23.42 -19.78 20.87
C GLU A 379 23.37 -20.98 19.91
N CYS A 380 22.41 -21.00 18.98
CA CYS A 380 22.26 -22.05 17.98
C CYS A 380 23.22 -21.89 16.79
N VAL A 381 23.96 -20.78 16.70
CA VAL A 381 24.97 -20.56 15.66
C VAL A 381 26.18 -21.45 15.92
N ALA A 382 26.50 -22.32 14.96
CA ALA A 382 27.47 -23.40 15.19
C ALA A 382 28.95 -22.94 15.20
N SER A 383 29.28 -21.88 14.46
CA SER A 383 30.65 -21.38 14.34
C SER A 383 30.71 -19.91 13.91
N THR A 384 31.89 -19.31 14.03
CA THR A 384 32.19 -17.95 13.55
C THR A 384 31.99 -17.82 12.04
N GLU A 385 32.30 -18.87 11.27
CA GLU A 385 32.11 -18.86 9.81
C GLU A 385 30.61 -18.75 9.47
N GLU A 386 29.75 -19.51 10.17
CA GLU A 386 28.30 -19.43 9.97
C GLU A 386 27.74 -18.05 10.32
N ALA A 387 28.25 -17.45 11.41
CA ALA A 387 27.88 -16.09 11.81
C ALA A 387 28.26 -15.04 10.76
N ILE A 388 29.47 -15.13 10.19
CA ILE A 388 29.97 -14.22 9.14
C ILE A 388 29.09 -14.31 7.89
N GLU A 389 28.59 -15.50 7.54
CA GLU A 389 27.72 -15.70 6.38
C GLU A 389 26.40 -14.94 6.45
N ALA A 390 25.94 -14.53 7.63
CA ALA A 390 24.74 -13.70 7.77
C ALA A 390 24.88 -12.33 7.08
N CYS A 391 26.12 -11.88 6.84
CA CYS A 391 26.46 -10.62 6.17
C CYS A 391 25.69 -9.41 6.76
N LEU A 392 25.57 -9.33 8.09
CA LEU A 392 24.84 -8.23 8.76
C LEU A 392 25.42 -6.85 8.42
N SER A 393 26.73 -6.78 8.16
CA SER A 393 27.44 -5.57 7.74
C SER A 393 27.07 -5.09 6.34
N GLU A 394 26.39 -5.90 5.53
CA GLU A 394 25.90 -5.53 4.19
C GLU A 394 24.41 -5.11 4.19
N LYS A 395 23.74 -5.16 5.35
CA LYS A 395 22.30 -4.87 5.47
C LYS A 395 22.05 -3.40 5.77
N ALA A 396 22.30 -2.55 4.78
CA ALA A 396 22.27 -1.09 4.89
C ALA A 396 20.92 -0.48 5.31
N PHE A 397 19.82 -1.25 5.27
CA PHE A 397 18.49 -0.73 5.56
C PHE A 397 17.95 -1.11 6.94
N ILE A 398 18.70 -1.89 7.72
CA ILE A 398 18.36 -2.19 9.11
C ILE A 398 18.74 -0.98 9.97
N ASN A 399 17.76 -0.45 10.68
CA ASN A 399 17.91 0.67 11.60
C ASN A 399 18.04 0.20 13.05
N ILE A 400 17.34 -0.87 13.42
CA ILE A 400 17.30 -1.45 14.77
C ILE A 400 17.59 -2.94 14.66
N LEU A 401 18.58 -3.43 15.40
CA LEU A 401 18.96 -4.83 15.44
C LEU A 401 18.93 -5.32 16.89
N ASP A 402 18.13 -6.36 17.14
CA ASP A 402 18.16 -7.07 18.42
C ASP A 402 18.84 -8.43 18.23
N LEU A 403 19.87 -8.71 19.03
CA LEU A 403 20.51 -10.01 19.13
C LEU A 403 20.17 -10.62 20.49
N ILE A 404 19.39 -11.70 20.48
CA ILE A 404 18.80 -12.29 21.69
C ILE A 404 19.26 -13.73 21.85
N TRP A 405 19.85 -14.00 23.02
CA TRP A 405 20.12 -15.35 23.50
C TRP A 405 18.98 -15.85 24.39
N SER A 406 18.86 -17.16 24.59
CA SER A 406 17.87 -17.70 25.54
C SER A 406 18.20 -17.36 27.01
N ASP A 407 17.18 -16.95 27.76
CA ASP A 407 17.28 -16.53 29.18
C ASP A 407 17.66 -17.66 30.16
N ASN A 408 17.35 -18.91 29.83
CA ASN A 408 17.41 -20.05 30.75
C ASN A 408 18.61 -20.99 30.50
N ARG A 409 19.74 -20.48 30.01
CA ARG A 409 20.90 -21.32 29.69
C ARG A 409 21.80 -21.53 30.91
N ASN A 410 22.09 -22.79 31.25
CA ASN A 410 23.20 -23.15 32.15
C ASN A 410 24.49 -23.18 31.33
N VAL A 411 25.10 -22.00 31.13
CA VAL A 411 26.21 -21.81 30.20
C VAL A 411 27.54 -22.27 30.81
N THR A 412 28.28 -23.11 30.10
CA THR A 412 29.67 -23.48 30.42
C THR A 412 30.65 -22.37 30.02
N SER A 413 31.87 -22.37 30.58
CA SER A 413 32.91 -21.40 30.20
C SER A 413 33.25 -21.43 28.70
N GLU A 414 33.18 -22.61 28.06
CA GLU A 414 33.42 -22.78 26.63
C GLU A 414 32.31 -22.14 25.78
N GLU A 415 31.05 -22.32 26.17
CA GLU A 415 29.91 -21.70 25.50
C GLU A 415 29.90 -20.17 25.66
N VAL A 416 30.31 -19.65 26.83
CA VAL A 416 30.49 -18.20 27.03
C VAL A 416 31.56 -17.63 26.08
N ASN A 417 32.67 -18.35 25.89
CA ASN A 417 33.72 -17.93 24.97
C ASN A 417 33.24 -18.00 23.52
N ARG A 418 32.49 -19.04 23.14
CA ARG A 418 31.90 -19.17 21.80
C ARG A 418 30.89 -18.06 21.52
N ASP A 419 29.97 -17.78 22.45
CA ASP A 419 28.99 -16.69 22.32
C ASP A 419 29.69 -15.34 22.10
N LYS A 420 30.81 -15.12 22.79
CA LYS A 420 31.62 -13.92 22.63
C LYS A 420 32.24 -13.84 21.23
N GLU A 421 32.85 -14.92 20.75
CA GLU A 421 33.43 -14.98 19.40
C GLU A 421 32.37 -14.77 18.31
N ILE A 422 31.17 -15.36 18.47
CA ILE A 422 30.03 -15.16 17.58
C ILE A 422 29.59 -13.69 17.58
N LEU A 423 29.42 -13.08 18.75
CA LEU A 423 29.01 -11.68 18.86
C LEU A 423 30.05 -10.72 18.23
N GLU A 424 31.34 -10.99 18.37
CA GLU A 424 32.43 -10.18 17.77
C GLU A 424 32.43 -10.20 16.24
N VAL A 425 31.94 -11.28 15.61
CA VAL A 425 31.87 -11.41 14.14
C VAL A 425 30.51 -11.04 13.55
N LEU A 426 29.44 -11.00 14.34
CA LEU A 426 28.11 -10.49 13.95
C LEU A 426 28.09 -8.96 13.86
N ARG A 427 28.99 -8.41 13.03
CA ARG A 427 29.15 -6.97 12.86
C ARG A 427 27.96 -6.38 12.11
N PRO A 428 27.17 -5.47 12.72
CA PRO A 428 26.09 -4.80 12.03
C PRO A 428 26.61 -3.81 10.97
N HIS A 429 25.70 -3.31 10.14
CA HIS A 429 26.00 -2.21 9.23
C HIS A 429 26.39 -0.94 10.01
N HIS A 430 27.34 -0.16 9.50
CA HIS A 430 27.89 1.02 10.17
C HIS A 430 26.89 2.17 10.37
N GLU A 431 25.78 2.17 9.62
CA GLU A 431 24.67 3.13 9.76
C GLU A 431 23.54 2.64 10.70
N LEU A 432 23.75 1.55 11.45
CA LEU A 432 22.77 1.06 12.41
C LEU A 432 22.52 2.10 13.52
N ASN A 433 21.25 2.41 13.81
CA ASN A 433 20.90 3.39 14.83
C ASN A 433 20.88 2.79 16.24
N GLU A 434 20.38 1.57 16.38
CA GLU A 434 20.21 0.91 17.68
C GLU A 434 20.60 -0.57 17.60
N LEU A 435 21.49 -0.99 18.50
CA LEU A 435 21.87 -2.37 18.72
C LEU A 435 21.48 -2.77 20.14
N THR A 436 20.61 -3.75 20.26
CA THR A 436 20.26 -4.35 21.55
C THR A 436 20.79 -5.76 21.63
N VAL A 437 21.57 -6.05 22.68
CA VAL A 437 22.04 -7.40 23.01
C VAL A 437 21.37 -7.84 24.31
N LYS A 438 20.58 -8.92 24.27
CA LYS A 438 19.88 -9.44 25.45
C LYS A 438 20.35 -10.84 25.81
N SER A 439 20.37 -11.09 27.12
CA SER A 439 20.58 -12.44 27.69
C SER A 439 21.94 -13.07 27.33
N PHE A 440 22.91 -12.20 27.04
CA PHE A 440 24.31 -12.54 26.85
C PHE A 440 24.93 -12.83 28.21
N ALA A 441 25.55 -14.01 28.38
CA ALA A 441 25.99 -14.55 29.67
C ALA A 441 27.19 -13.83 30.31
N ARG A 442 27.55 -12.63 29.86
CA ARG A 442 28.74 -11.88 30.29
C ARG A 442 28.41 -10.45 30.74
N LEU A 443 29.19 -9.97 31.69
CA LEU A 443 29.10 -8.61 32.27
C LEU A 443 29.70 -7.51 31.37
N LEU A 444 30.47 -7.86 30.33
CA LEU A 444 31.19 -6.90 29.47
C LEU A 444 30.91 -7.18 27.99
N LEU A 445 30.42 -6.16 27.28
CA LEU A 445 30.19 -6.19 25.84
C LEU A 445 31.53 -6.10 25.08
N PRO A 446 31.75 -6.92 24.02
CA PRO A 446 32.90 -6.78 23.15
C PRO A 446 32.83 -5.47 22.33
N LYS A 447 33.96 -5.07 21.72
CA LYS A 447 34.02 -3.90 20.83
C LYS A 447 33.23 -4.22 19.54
N LEU A 448 32.02 -3.67 19.45
CA LEU A 448 31.07 -3.89 18.35
C LEU A 448 31.07 -2.76 17.29
N VAL A 449 31.92 -1.74 17.46
CA VAL A 449 32.07 -0.58 16.56
C VAL A 449 33.54 -0.27 16.32
#